data_AF-A0A2L0AUW6-F1
#
_entry.id   AF-A0A2L0AUW6-F1
#
_cell.length_a   1.000
_cell.length_b   1.000
_cell.length_c   1.000
_cell.angle_alpha   90.00
_cell.angle_beta   90.00
_cell.angle_gamma   90.00
#
_symmetry.space_group_name_H-M   'P 1'
#
loop_
_entity.id
_entity.type
_entity.pdbx_description
1 polymer ?
#
loop_
_entity_poly.entity_id
_entity_poly.type
_entity_poly.pdbx_seq_one_letter_code
_entity_poly.pdbx_strand_id
1 'polypeptide(L)'
;LRVVEFNLKEMWKSPNGTIRNILGGTVFREAIICKNIPRLVTGWNQPIIIGRHAHADQYKATDFVVPGRGKLQMIFTPESGDGEEIKYTVHEYKGPGVALGMFNTDESIIDFAHSSFKYALNRGYPLYLSTKNTILKRYDGRFKDIFQEIYDNEYKTQYEAKKIWYEHRLIDDMVAYAMKSEGGFVWACKNYDGDVQSDSVAQGYGSLGLMTSVLICPDGKTVEAEAAHGTVTRHYRMYQQGKETSTNP
;
A
#
# COMPACT_ATOMS: atom_id res chain seq x y z
N LEU A 1 9.67 -20.85 14.42
CA LEU A 1 8.91 -19.59 14.62
C LEU A 1 9.80 -18.58 15.34
N ARG A 2 9.73 -17.29 15.02
CA ARG A 2 10.54 -16.22 15.66
C ARG A 2 10.41 -16.20 17.19
N VAL A 3 9.24 -16.54 17.72
CA VAL A 3 8.97 -16.65 19.17
C VAL A 3 9.94 -17.60 19.85
N VAL A 4 10.17 -18.78 19.26
CA VAL A 4 11.11 -19.78 19.78
C VAL A 4 12.56 -19.31 19.62
N GLU A 5 12.87 -18.70 18.47
CA GLU A 5 14.22 -18.23 18.18
C GLU A 5 14.73 -17.17 19.18
N PHE A 6 13.85 -16.25 19.60
CA PHE A 6 14.18 -15.13 20.47
C PHE A 6 13.66 -15.27 21.91
N ASN A 7 13.10 -16.43 22.28
CA ASN A 7 12.50 -16.69 23.58
C ASN A 7 11.49 -15.59 24.01
N LEU A 8 10.57 -15.24 23.10
CA LEU A 8 9.61 -14.16 23.31
C LEU A 8 8.41 -14.64 24.14
N LYS A 9 7.85 -13.75 24.96
CA LYS A 9 6.63 -14.02 25.75
C LYS A 9 5.41 -14.33 24.86
N GLU A 10 5.30 -13.62 23.74
CA GLU A 10 4.23 -13.77 22.77
C GLU A 10 4.68 -13.35 21.37
N MET A 11 3.82 -13.54 20.38
CA MET A 11 4.06 -13.06 19.03
C MET A 11 3.65 -11.59 18.91
N TRP A 12 4.61 -10.71 19.15
CA TRP A 12 4.39 -9.26 19.11
C TRP A 12 3.94 -8.77 17.72
N LYS A 13 3.09 -7.73 17.73
CA LYS A 13 2.69 -7.01 16.52
C LYS A 13 3.90 -6.31 15.87
N SER A 14 3.81 -6.08 14.56
CA SER A 14 4.84 -5.32 13.82
C SER A 14 5.00 -3.90 14.39
N PRO A 15 6.22 -3.47 14.75
CA PRO A 15 6.48 -2.10 15.19
C PRO A 15 6.05 -1.06 14.15
N ASN A 16 6.36 -1.30 12.87
CA ASN A 16 5.95 -0.42 11.77
C ASN A 16 4.43 -0.30 11.69
N GLY A 17 3.71 -1.41 11.86
CA GLY A 17 2.26 -1.41 11.91
C GLY A 17 1.72 -0.58 13.08
N THR A 18 2.33 -0.69 14.26
CA THR A 18 1.95 0.10 15.44
C THR A 18 2.19 1.59 15.22
N ILE A 19 3.38 1.99 14.76
CA ILE A 19 3.73 3.40 14.52
C ILE A 19 2.81 4.01 13.48
N ARG A 20 2.62 3.35 12.34
CA ARG A 20 1.75 3.84 11.26
C ARG A 20 0.29 3.92 11.68
N ASN A 21 -0.17 3.04 12.57
CA ASN A 21 -1.52 3.14 13.15
C ASN A 21 -1.69 4.36 14.07
N ILE A 22 -0.63 4.78 14.75
CA ILE A 22 -0.66 5.95 15.64
C ILE A 22 -0.55 7.24 14.82
N LEU A 23 0.37 7.27 13.86
CA LEU A 23 0.66 8.46 13.06
C LEU A 23 -0.35 8.68 11.93
N GLY A 24 -0.95 7.61 11.40
CA GLY A 24 -1.68 7.66 10.15
C GLY A 24 -0.78 8.00 8.96
N GLY A 25 -1.40 8.23 7.80
CA GLY A 25 -0.71 8.78 6.62
C GLY A 25 -0.33 7.76 5.54
N THR A 26 0.55 8.22 4.64
CA THR A 26 0.91 7.53 3.40
C THR A 26 2.40 7.29 3.34
N VAL A 27 2.80 6.05 3.04
CA VAL A 27 4.23 5.70 2.89
C VAL A 27 4.63 5.87 1.43
N PHE A 28 5.49 6.84 1.17
CA PHE A 28 6.08 7.08 -0.15
C PHE A 28 7.41 6.34 -0.28
N ARG A 29 7.53 5.54 -1.33
CA ARG A 29 8.73 4.78 -1.66
C ARG A 29 9.26 5.21 -3.02
N GLU A 30 10.49 5.69 -3.06
CA GLU A 30 11.13 6.23 -4.26
C GLU A 30 12.51 5.59 -4.46
N ALA A 31 12.78 5.15 -5.69
CA ALA A 31 14.04 4.52 -6.05
C ALA A 31 15.20 5.55 -6.08
N ILE A 32 16.36 5.12 -5.58
CA ILE A 32 17.63 5.84 -5.66
C ILE A 32 18.31 5.43 -6.98
N ILE A 33 18.36 6.35 -7.94
CA ILE A 33 18.88 6.06 -9.28
C ILE A 33 20.40 6.29 -9.33
N CYS A 34 21.15 5.22 -9.56
CA CYS A 34 22.60 5.27 -9.80
C CYS A 34 22.90 5.13 -11.30
N LYS A 35 23.65 6.08 -11.88
CA LYS A 35 23.95 6.11 -13.33
C LYS A 35 24.64 4.84 -13.86
N ASN A 36 25.40 4.16 -13.01
CA ASN A 36 26.20 2.97 -13.34
C ASN A 36 25.53 1.65 -12.95
N ILE A 37 24.32 1.67 -12.38
CA ILE A 37 23.58 0.47 -12.04
C ILE A 37 22.56 0.21 -13.15
N PRO A 38 22.68 -0.92 -13.89
CA PRO A 38 21.71 -1.26 -14.91
C PRO A 38 20.36 -1.62 -14.26
N ARG A 39 19.28 -1.17 -14.89
CA ARG A 39 17.91 -1.46 -14.48
C ARG A 39 17.43 -2.77 -15.09
N LEU A 40 16.62 -3.53 -14.37
CA LEU A 40 16.00 -4.73 -14.93
C LEU A 40 14.92 -4.36 -15.95
N VAL A 41 14.18 -3.28 -15.69
CA VAL A 41 13.25 -2.68 -16.65
C VAL A 41 13.98 -1.51 -17.31
N THR A 42 14.47 -1.74 -18.53
CA THR A 42 15.39 -0.83 -19.21
C THR A 42 14.77 0.51 -19.60
N GLY A 43 13.44 0.58 -19.75
CA GLY A 43 12.71 1.79 -20.11
C GLY A 43 12.58 2.82 -18.98
N TRP A 44 12.78 2.43 -17.72
CA TRP A 44 12.56 3.29 -16.55
C TRP A 44 13.67 4.35 -16.37
N ASN A 45 13.54 5.47 -17.06
CA ASN A 45 14.51 6.55 -17.07
C ASN A 45 14.26 7.61 -15.98
N GLN A 46 13.02 7.72 -15.50
CA GLN A 46 12.57 8.60 -14.42
C GLN A 46 12.04 7.76 -13.26
N PRO A 47 12.11 8.20 -11.99
CA PRO A 47 11.67 7.40 -10.86
C PRO A 47 10.16 7.11 -10.91
N ILE A 48 9.77 5.91 -10.45
CA ILE A 48 8.39 5.56 -10.13
C ILE A 48 8.28 5.64 -8.61
N ILE A 49 7.34 6.44 -8.12
CA ILE A 49 7.15 6.68 -6.68
C ILE A 49 5.88 5.97 -6.26
N ILE A 50 5.98 5.00 -5.35
CA ILE A 50 4.82 4.30 -4.80
C ILE A 50 4.33 5.04 -3.56
N GLY A 51 3.09 5.52 -3.57
CA GLY A 51 2.38 6.00 -2.38
C GLY A 51 1.48 4.89 -1.83
N ARG A 52 1.88 4.24 -0.74
CA ARG A 52 1.13 3.13 -0.12
C ARG A 52 0.18 3.65 0.95
N HIS A 53 -1.11 3.32 0.81
CA HIS A 53 -2.12 3.52 1.86
C HIS A 53 -1.86 2.57 3.04
N ALA A 54 -1.23 3.06 4.12
CA ALA A 54 -0.77 2.21 5.22
C ALA A 54 -1.86 1.94 6.28
N HIS A 55 -3.11 1.71 5.86
CA HIS A 55 -4.25 1.49 6.75
C HIS A 55 -5.11 0.31 6.32
N ALA A 56 -5.59 -0.44 7.32
CA ALA A 56 -6.59 -1.51 7.22
C ALA A 56 -6.39 -2.50 6.05
N ASP A 57 -7.44 -2.81 5.28
CA ASP A 57 -7.48 -3.88 4.28
C ASP A 57 -6.96 -5.22 4.88
N GLN A 58 -6.14 -5.98 4.14
CA GLN A 58 -5.56 -7.25 4.61
C GLN A 58 -4.77 -7.11 5.92
N TYR A 59 -4.26 -5.92 6.24
CA TYR A 59 -3.37 -5.69 7.38
C TYR A 59 -4.12 -5.46 8.71
N LYS A 60 -5.46 -5.35 8.65
CA LYS A 60 -6.36 -5.39 9.82
C LYS A 60 -7.55 -6.33 9.58
N ALA A 61 -7.37 -7.33 8.72
CA ALA A 61 -8.39 -8.32 8.45
C ALA A 61 -8.56 -9.28 9.65
N THR A 62 -9.74 -9.89 9.74
CA THR A 62 -9.98 -11.06 10.59
C THR A 62 -10.25 -12.25 9.68
N ASP A 63 -9.51 -13.34 9.87
CA ASP A 63 -9.62 -14.56 9.09
C ASP A 63 -9.73 -15.81 9.98
N PHE A 64 -10.30 -16.87 9.43
CA PHE A 64 -10.40 -18.16 10.10
C PHE A 64 -10.57 -19.32 9.12
N VAL A 65 -10.27 -20.54 9.60
CA VAL A 65 -10.54 -21.78 8.89
C VAL A 65 -11.97 -22.22 9.19
N VAL A 66 -12.78 -22.38 8.14
CA VAL A 66 -14.13 -22.91 8.23
C VAL A 66 -14.05 -24.44 8.40
N PRO A 67 -14.54 -25.02 9.51
CA PRO A 67 -14.29 -26.42 9.83
C PRO A 67 -15.16 -27.40 9.01
N GLY A 68 -16.22 -26.94 8.36
CA GLY A 68 -17.17 -27.80 7.67
C GLY A 68 -18.33 -27.04 7.02
N ARG A 69 -19.43 -27.74 6.76
CA ARG A 69 -20.62 -27.19 6.10
C ARG A 69 -21.24 -26.08 6.95
N GLY A 70 -21.67 -24.99 6.33
CA GLY A 70 -22.28 -23.87 7.05
C GLY A 70 -22.50 -22.62 6.19
N LYS A 71 -23.16 -21.62 6.77
CA LYS A 71 -23.45 -20.34 6.11
C LYS A 71 -22.55 -19.25 6.68
N LEU A 72 -21.81 -18.56 5.81
CA LEU A 72 -21.02 -17.39 6.18
C LEU A 72 -21.81 -16.12 5.83
N GLN A 73 -21.94 -15.24 6.81
CA GLN A 73 -22.64 -13.97 6.67
C GLN A 73 -21.77 -12.81 7.15
N MET A 74 -21.96 -11.66 6.54
CA MET A 74 -21.43 -10.37 6.98
C MET A 74 -22.60 -9.57 7.56
N ILE A 75 -22.47 -9.10 8.79
CA ILE A 75 -23.51 -8.38 9.52
C ILE A 75 -22.90 -7.07 10.01
N PHE A 76 -23.57 -5.97 9.73
CA PHE A 76 -23.27 -4.65 10.30
C PHE A 76 -24.48 -4.18 11.10
N THR A 77 -24.26 -3.96 12.39
CA THR A 77 -25.28 -3.47 13.33
C THR A 77 -25.00 -1.99 13.59
N PRO A 78 -25.87 -1.07 13.15
CA PRO A 78 -25.68 0.35 13.42
C PRO A 78 -25.80 0.65 14.91
N GLU A 79 -25.03 1.64 15.39
CA GLU A 79 -25.03 2.04 16.80
C GLU A 79 -26.33 2.76 17.21
N SER A 80 -26.93 3.53 16.28
CA SER A 80 -28.25 4.11 16.49
C SER A 80 -29.28 2.97 16.58
N GLY A 81 -29.92 2.81 17.74
CA GLY A 81 -30.88 1.74 18.01
C GLY A 81 -32.09 1.65 17.07
N ASP A 82 -32.24 2.62 16.16
CA ASP A 82 -33.31 2.71 15.15
C ASP A 82 -32.87 2.26 13.75
N GLY A 83 -31.59 1.88 13.55
CA GLY A 83 -31.09 1.44 12.25
C GLY A 83 -31.28 -0.06 12.02
N GLU A 84 -31.74 -0.45 10.84
CA GLU A 84 -31.83 -1.87 10.46
C GLU A 84 -30.45 -2.50 10.29
N GLU A 85 -30.29 -3.74 10.77
CA GLU A 85 -29.07 -4.52 10.53
C GLU A 85 -28.85 -4.75 9.04
N ILE A 86 -27.64 -4.47 8.57
CA ILE A 86 -27.24 -4.78 7.20
C ILE A 86 -26.66 -6.19 7.19
N LYS A 87 -27.29 -7.10 6.45
CA LYS A 87 -26.92 -8.51 6.40
C LYS A 87 -26.69 -8.99 4.98
N TYR A 88 -25.49 -9.51 4.71
CA TYR A 88 -25.12 -10.12 3.44
C TYR A 88 -24.70 -11.57 3.65
N THR A 89 -25.19 -12.48 2.80
CA THR A 89 -24.64 -13.84 2.73
C THR A 89 -23.41 -13.81 1.84
N VAL A 90 -22.26 -14.22 2.39
CA VAL A 90 -20.99 -14.27 1.63
C VAL A 90 -20.91 -15.58 0.86
N HIS A 91 -21.15 -16.70 1.54
CA HIS A 91 -21.07 -18.03 0.95
C HIS A 91 -21.83 -19.10 1.75
N GLU A 92 -22.25 -20.17 1.08
CA GLU A 92 -22.78 -21.39 1.71
C GLU A 92 -21.80 -22.55 1.49
N TYR A 93 -21.03 -22.85 2.53
CA TYR A 93 -20.00 -23.88 2.51
C TYR A 93 -20.61 -25.28 2.45
N LYS A 94 -20.15 -26.08 1.48
CA LYS A 94 -20.47 -27.51 1.33
C LYS A 94 -19.44 -28.45 1.99
N GLY A 95 -18.39 -27.90 2.59
CA GLY A 95 -17.30 -28.58 3.27
C GLY A 95 -16.32 -27.57 3.89
N PRO A 96 -15.16 -28.00 4.41
CA PRO A 96 -14.16 -27.12 5.00
C PRO A 96 -13.65 -26.04 4.02
N GLY A 97 -13.17 -24.92 4.54
CA GLY A 97 -12.66 -23.81 3.73
C GLY A 97 -11.99 -22.72 4.57
N VAL A 98 -11.88 -21.52 4.01
CA VAL A 98 -11.34 -20.34 4.68
C VAL A 98 -12.25 -19.15 4.43
N ALA A 99 -12.24 -18.19 5.35
CA ALA A 99 -12.98 -16.94 5.26
C ALA A 99 -12.15 -15.78 5.81
N LEU A 100 -12.38 -14.59 5.27
CA LEU A 100 -11.77 -13.36 5.75
C LEU A 100 -12.76 -12.20 5.65
N GLY A 101 -12.67 -11.26 6.57
CA GLY A 101 -13.33 -9.96 6.53
C GLY A 101 -12.30 -8.85 6.68
N MET A 102 -12.43 -7.79 5.88
CA MET A 102 -11.57 -6.60 5.96
C MET A 102 -12.41 -5.34 5.80
N PHE A 103 -11.84 -4.20 6.18
CA PHE A 103 -12.52 -2.90 6.16
C PHE A 103 -11.54 -1.79 5.79
N ASN A 104 -12.09 -0.63 5.47
CA ASN A 104 -11.40 0.64 5.48
C ASN A 104 -12.40 1.74 5.89
N THR A 105 -11.93 2.97 6.01
CA THR A 105 -12.73 4.12 6.48
C THR A 105 -12.57 5.29 5.53
N ASP A 106 -13.64 6.04 5.26
CA ASP A 106 -13.60 7.21 4.40
C ASP A 106 -12.55 8.23 4.87
N GLU A 107 -12.46 8.52 6.18
CA GLU A 107 -11.46 9.41 6.78
C GLU A 107 -10.03 9.04 6.34
N SER A 108 -9.64 7.78 6.52
CA SER A 108 -8.31 7.31 6.12
C SER A 108 -8.09 7.34 4.60
N ILE A 109 -9.12 7.14 3.77
CA ILE A 109 -9.01 7.21 2.31
C ILE A 109 -8.85 8.66 1.86
N ILE A 110 -9.56 9.61 2.50
CA ILE A 110 -9.45 11.05 2.25
C ILE A 110 -8.03 11.53 2.58
N ASP A 111 -7.49 11.14 3.74
CA ASP A 111 -6.11 11.47 4.14
C ASP A 111 -5.09 10.94 3.13
N PHE A 112 -5.28 9.70 2.67
CA PHE A 112 -4.45 9.09 1.63
C PHE A 112 -4.52 9.84 0.30
N ALA A 113 -5.71 10.27 -0.12
CA ALA A 113 -5.92 11.07 -1.32
C ALA A 113 -5.18 12.41 -1.23
N HIS A 114 -5.41 13.19 -0.17
CA HIS A 114 -4.73 14.47 0.04
C HIS A 114 -3.20 14.33 0.08
N SER A 115 -2.70 13.32 0.79
CA SER A 115 -1.26 13.05 0.86
C SER A 115 -0.68 12.76 -0.52
N SER A 116 -1.35 11.93 -1.31
CA SER A 116 -0.94 11.56 -2.67
C SER A 116 -0.97 12.75 -3.62
N PHE A 117 -2.03 13.56 -3.59
CA PHE A 117 -2.15 14.74 -4.44
C PHE A 117 -1.09 15.80 -4.09
N LYS A 118 -0.91 16.11 -2.80
CA LYS A 118 0.10 17.09 -2.35
C LYS A 118 1.52 16.63 -2.72
N TYR A 119 1.83 15.35 -2.54
CA TYR A 119 3.14 14.81 -2.88
C TYR A 119 3.42 14.90 -4.38
N ALA A 120 2.51 14.40 -5.22
CA ALA A 120 2.66 14.43 -6.67
C ALA A 120 2.71 15.87 -7.22
N LEU A 121 1.88 16.77 -6.69
CA LEU A 121 1.92 18.19 -7.03
C LEU A 121 3.27 18.82 -6.68
N ASN A 122 3.83 18.53 -5.50
CA ASN A 122 5.15 19.03 -5.10
C ASN A 122 6.25 18.51 -6.03
N ARG A 123 6.26 17.20 -6.33
CA ARG A 123 7.21 16.59 -7.26
C ARG A 123 7.05 17.07 -8.71
N GLY A 124 5.87 17.57 -9.07
CA GLY A 124 5.56 17.95 -10.45
C GLY A 124 5.36 16.74 -11.36
N TYR A 125 4.79 15.65 -10.81
CA TYR A 125 4.53 14.39 -11.51
C TYR A 125 3.03 14.09 -11.59
N PRO A 126 2.56 13.42 -12.66
CA PRO A 126 1.19 12.91 -12.72
C PRO A 126 0.97 11.86 -11.61
N LEU A 127 -0.28 11.75 -11.17
CA LEU A 127 -0.71 10.81 -10.13
C LEU A 127 -1.63 9.75 -10.72
N TYR A 128 -1.35 8.49 -10.41
CA TYR A 128 -2.21 7.37 -10.77
C TYR A 128 -2.70 6.64 -9.52
N LEU A 129 -4.02 6.51 -9.37
CA LEU A 129 -4.62 5.58 -8.39
C LEU A 129 -4.98 4.27 -9.09
N SER A 130 -4.57 3.14 -8.52
CA SER A 130 -4.97 1.83 -9.05
C SER A 130 -5.89 1.07 -8.12
N THR A 131 -6.99 0.51 -8.65
CA THR A 131 -7.90 -0.39 -7.90
C THR A 131 -8.45 -1.51 -8.78
N LYS A 132 -9.27 -2.40 -8.23
CA LYS A 132 -10.05 -3.40 -8.98
C LYS A 132 -11.57 -3.16 -8.83
N ASN A 133 -12.01 -1.90 -8.99
CA ASN A 133 -13.40 -1.48 -8.80
C ASN A 133 -14.42 -2.14 -9.73
N THR A 134 -14.01 -2.74 -10.86
CA THR A 134 -14.93 -3.55 -11.68
C THR A 134 -15.38 -4.84 -10.98
N ILE A 135 -14.57 -5.37 -10.06
CA ILE A 135 -14.87 -6.54 -9.24
C ILE A 135 -15.37 -6.10 -7.86
N LEU A 136 -14.60 -5.27 -7.15
CA LEU A 136 -14.95 -4.75 -5.84
C LEU A 136 -15.73 -3.43 -5.96
N LYS A 137 -16.91 -3.50 -6.57
CA LYS A 137 -17.71 -2.33 -7.00
C LYS A 137 -17.96 -1.31 -5.89
N ARG A 138 -18.24 -1.76 -4.67
CA ARG A 138 -18.49 -0.87 -3.52
C ARG A 138 -17.20 -0.49 -2.80
N TYR A 139 -16.35 -1.47 -2.49
CA TYR A 139 -15.14 -1.25 -1.71
C TYR A 139 -14.10 -0.41 -2.47
N ASP A 140 -13.69 -0.88 -3.65
CA ASP A 140 -12.70 -0.18 -4.49
C ASP A 140 -13.33 0.99 -5.26
N GLY A 141 -14.65 0.94 -5.48
CA GLY A 141 -15.42 2.09 -5.96
C GLY A 141 -15.30 3.27 -5.01
N ARG A 142 -15.38 3.05 -3.69
CA ARG A 142 -15.28 4.12 -2.70
C ARG A 142 -13.93 4.85 -2.75
N PHE A 143 -12.82 4.13 -2.93
CA PHE A 143 -11.50 4.73 -3.15
C PHE A 143 -11.49 5.61 -4.40
N LYS A 144 -12.00 5.10 -5.53
CA LYS A 144 -12.06 5.83 -6.79
C LYS A 144 -12.89 7.11 -6.64
N ASP A 145 -14.07 6.99 -6.05
CA ASP A 145 -15.02 8.10 -5.92
C ASP A 145 -14.45 9.22 -5.04
N ILE A 146 -13.88 8.87 -3.88
CA ILE A 146 -13.26 9.84 -2.97
C ILE A 146 -12.09 10.57 -3.64
N PHE A 147 -11.19 9.85 -4.31
CA PHE A 147 -10.07 10.48 -5.00
C PHE A 147 -10.54 11.41 -6.12
N GLN A 148 -11.56 11.00 -6.88
CA GLN A 148 -12.10 11.81 -7.97
C GLN A 148 -12.75 13.10 -7.46
N GLU A 149 -13.57 12.99 -6.42
CA GLU A 149 -14.24 14.13 -5.79
C GLU A 149 -13.23 15.16 -5.26
N ILE A 150 -12.21 14.69 -4.52
CA ILE A 150 -11.14 15.56 -4.01
C ILE A 150 -10.35 16.20 -5.15
N TYR A 151 -10.01 15.43 -6.19
CA TYR A 151 -9.28 15.97 -7.34
C TYR A 151 -10.03 17.11 -8.02
N ASP A 152 -11.30 16.87 -8.38
CA ASP A 152 -12.12 17.82 -9.11
C ASP A 152 -12.40 19.09 -8.29
N ASN A 153 -12.62 18.95 -6.98
CA ASN A 153 -12.96 20.07 -6.10
C ASN A 153 -11.75 20.91 -5.65
N GLU A 154 -10.57 20.30 -5.47
CA GLU A 154 -9.46 20.96 -4.78
C GLU A 154 -8.14 21.02 -5.57
N TYR A 155 -7.82 20.00 -6.38
CA TYR A 155 -6.47 19.85 -6.94
C TYR A 155 -6.38 20.07 -8.44
N LYS A 156 -7.48 19.93 -9.19
CA LYS A 156 -7.49 19.95 -10.65
C LYS A 156 -6.82 21.20 -11.24
N THR A 157 -7.21 22.40 -10.80
CA THR A 157 -6.62 23.66 -11.29
C THR A 157 -5.11 23.74 -11.01
N GLN A 158 -4.65 23.22 -9.87
CA GLN A 158 -3.24 23.23 -9.49
C GLN A 158 -2.41 22.25 -10.35
N TYR A 159 -3.00 21.11 -10.67
CA TYR A 159 -2.41 20.10 -11.56
C TYR A 159 -2.31 20.60 -13.00
N GLU A 160 -3.39 21.19 -13.52
CA GLU A 160 -3.43 21.78 -14.86
C GLU A 160 -2.40 22.91 -15.00
N ALA A 161 -2.23 23.76 -13.98
CA ALA A 161 -1.21 24.80 -13.97
C ALA A 161 0.23 24.25 -14.07
N LYS A 162 0.47 23.05 -13.56
CA LYS A 162 1.77 22.34 -13.67
C LYS A 162 1.86 21.39 -14.86
N LYS A 163 0.82 21.32 -15.71
CA LYS A 163 0.73 20.41 -16.87
C LYS A 163 0.87 18.92 -16.48
N ILE A 164 0.37 18.57 -15.31
CA ILE A 164 0.26 17.19 -14.81
C ILE A 164 -1.22 16.84 -14.62
N TRP A 165 -1.53 15.56 -14.43
CA TRP A 165 -2.90 15.07 -14.31
C TRP A 165 -3.03 14.01 -13.22
N TYR A 166 -4.27 13.74 -12.85
CA TYR A 166 -4.67 12.57 -12.07
C TYR A 166 -5.46 11.61 -12.95
N GLU A 167 -5.23 10.31 -12.78
CA GLU A 167 -6.00 9.28 -13.45
C GLU A 167 -6.22 8.06 -12.54
N HIS A 168 -7.47 7.56 -12.51
CA HIS A 168 -7.76 6.24 -11.95
C HIS A 168 -7.56 5.16 -13.03
N ARG A 169 -6.87 4.07 -12.68
CA ARG A 169 -6.69 2.89 -13.54
C ARG A 169 -7.09 1.61 -12.84
N LEU A 170 -7.46 0.60 -13.62
CA LEU A 170 -7.53 -0.76 -13.10
C LEU A 170 -6.11 -1.27 -12.83
N ILE A 171 -5.91 -1.96 -11.71
CA ILE A 171 -4.59 -2.39 -11.24
C ILE A 171 -3.83 -3.23 -12.28
N ASP A 172 -4.51 -4.08 -13.03
CA ASP A 172 -3.94 -4.88 -14.11
C ASP A 172 -3.49 -4.05 -15.33
N ASP A 173 -4.21 -3.00 -15.69
CA ASP A 173 -3.75 -2.05 -16.70
C ASP A 173 -2.59 -1.20 -16.18
N MET A 174 -2.66 -0.77 -14.90
CA MET A 174 -1.64 0.07 -14.30
C MET A 174 -0.28 -0.63 -14.22
N VAL A 175 -0.23 -1.91 -13.84
CA VAL A 175 1.03 -2.68 -13.84
C VAL A 175 1.59 -2.81 -15.27
N ALA A 176 0.73 -3.03 -16.26
CA ALA A 176 1.16 -3.14 -17.66
C ALA A 176 1.67 -1.81 -18.22
N TYR A 177 1.02 -0.70 -17.86
CA TYR A 177 1.47 0.66 -18.17
C TYR A 177 2.82 0.95 -17.53
N ALA A 178 2.98 0.67 -16.22
CA ALA A 178 4.22 0.92 -15.50
C ALA A 178 5.41 0.23 -16.19
N MET A 179 5.26 -1.03 -16.59
CA MET A 179 6.31 -1.80 -17.28
C MET A 179 6.74 -1.23 -18.64
N LYS A 180 5.86 -0.48 -19.33
CA LYS A 180 6.11 0.13 -20.65
C LYS A 180 6.45 1.62 -20.58
N SER A 181 6.21 2.25 -19.44
CA SER A 181 6.45 3.67 -19.22
C SER A 181 7.95 4.01 -19.13
N GLU A 182 8.25 5.30 -19.20
CA GLU A 182 9.58 5.81 -18.85
C GLU A 182 9.75 6.09 -17.35
N GLY A 183 8.75 5.77 -16.53
CA GLY A 183 8.61 6.22 -15.15
C GLY A 183 8.15 7.68 -15.05
N GLY A 184 8.49 8.38 -13.97
CA GLY A 184 8.19 9.81 -13.79
C GLY A 184 6.76 10.09 -13.34
N PHE A 185 6.21 9.23 -12.48
CA PHE A 185 4.87 9.39 -11.94
C PHE A 185 4.80 8.92 -10.49
N VAL A 186 3.77 9.41 -9.78
CA VAL A 186 3.38 8.87 -8.48
C VAL A 186 2.27 7.86 -8.69
N TRP A 187 2.40 6.70 -8.06
CA TRP A 187 1.43 5.62 -8.08
C TRP A 187 0.87 5.43 -6.68
N ALA A 188 -0.33 5.96 -6.47
CA ALA A 188 -1.13 5.70 -5.28
C ALA A 188 -1.66 4.26 -5.33
N CYS A 189 -1.17 3.44 -4.39
CA CYS A 189 -1.55 2.04 -4.25
C CYS A 189 -2.32 1.84 -2.96
N LYS A 190 -3.36 0.99 -3.02
CA LYS A 190 -3.96 0.39 -1.82
C LYS A 190 -2.91 -0.38 -1.01
N ASN A 191 -3.22 -0.70 0.23
CA ASN A 191 -2.23 -1.19 1.19
C ASN A 191 -1.42 -2.39 0.67
N TYR A 192 -2.12 -3.42 0.19
CA TYR A 192 -1.49 -4.64 -0.32
C TYR A 192 -0.74 -4.39 -1.64
N ASP A 193 -1.35 -3.65 -2.57
CA ASP A 193 -0.72 -3.34 -3.86
C ASP A 193 0.57 -2.55 -3.65
N GLY A 194 0.57 -1.58 -2.73
CA GLY A 194 1.75 -0.76 -2.43
C GLY A 194 2.88 -1.57 -1.80
N ASP A 195 2.55 -2.58 -0.99
CA ASP A 195 3.54 -3.51 -0.43
C ASP A 195 4.25 -4.28 -1.55
N VAL A 196 3.48 -4.95 -2.41
CA VAL A 196 4.01 -5.80 -3.49
C VAL A 196 4.70 -5.00 -4.60
N GLN A 197 4.07 -3.91 -5.04
CA GLN A 197 4.57 -3.13 -6.18
C GLN A 197 5.80 -2.32 -5.80
N SER A 198 5.92 -1.85 -4.55
CA SER A 198 7.14 -1.14 -4.14
C SER A 198 8.38 -2.03 -4.17
N ASP A 199 8.28 -3.29 -3.75
CA ASP A 199 9.39 -4.25 -3.85
C ASP A 199 9.74 -4.54 -5.32
N SER A 200 8.72 -4.67 -6.17
CA SER A 200 8.89 -4.90 -7.61
C SER A 200 9.57 -3.70 -8.30
N VAL A 201 9.16 -2.48 -7.96
CA VAL A 201 9.76 -1.23 -8.42
C VAL A 201 11.22 -1.13 -7.95
N ALA A 202 11.49 -1.35 -6.66
CA ALA A 202 12.83 -1.31 -6.10
C ALA A 202 13.78 -2.26 -6.84
N GLN A 203 13.32 -3.50 -7.06
CA GLN A 203 14.09 -4.52 -7.77
C GLN A 203 14.28 -4.14 -9.24
N GLY A 204 13.29 -3.52 -9.89
CA GLY A 204 13.39 -3.02 -11.25
C GLY A 204 14.44 -1.92 -11.42
N TYR A 205 14.65 -1.09 -10.40
CA TYR A 205 15.73 -0.10 -10.34
C TYR A 205 17.08 -0.65 -9.87
N GLY A 206 17.14 -1.93 -9.50
CA GLY A 206 18.38 -2.68 -9.25
C GLY A 206 18.38 -3.44 -7.92
N SER A 207 17.91 -2.84 -6.84
CA SER A 207 17.94 -3.47 -5.51
C SER A 207 16.98 -2.80 -4.53
N LEU A 208 16.43 -3.58 -3.59
CA LEU A 208 15.71 -3.10 -2.42
C LEU A 208 16.53 -2.11 -1.56
N GLY A 209 17.86 -2.22 -1.59
CA GLY A 209 18.76 -1.28 -0.90
C GLY A 209 18.90 0.07 -1.61
N LEU A 210 18.30 0.23 -2.80
CA LEU A 210 18.28 1.49 -3.55
C LEU A 210 16.87 2.09 -3.54
N MET A 211 16.18 2.02 -2.40
CA MET A 211 14.86 2.61 -2.25
C MET A 211 14.72 3.33 -0.91
N THR A 212 14.25 4.57 -0.97
CA THR A 212 13.86 5.35 0.21
C THR A 212 12.43 5.00 0.62
N SER A 213 12.10 5.15 1.90
CA SER A 213 10.74 4.99 2.42
C SER A 213 10.44 6.11 3.41
N VAL A 214 9.39 6.87 3.15
CA VAL A 214 9.01 8.04 3.97
C VAL A 214 7.51 8.02 4.21
N LEU A 215 7.09 7.87 5.46
CA LEU A 215 5.71 8.10 5.89
C LEU A 215 5.48 9.60 6.05
N ILE A 216 4.47 10.12 5.36
CA ILE A 216 4.01 11.50 5.52
C ILE A 216 2.64 11.47 6.18
N CYS A 217 2.52 12.15 7.32
CA CYS A 217 1.28 12.23 8.08
C CYS A 217 0.32 13.27 7.47
N PRO A 218 -1.00 13.18 7.76
CA PRO A 218 -2.00 14.09 7.20
C PRO A 218 -1.79 15.57 7.56
N ASP A 219 -1.12 15.84 8.69
CA ASP A 219 -0.78 17.20 9.15
C ASP A 219 0.21 17.94 8.23
N GLY A 220 0.82 17.22 7.26
CA GLY A 220 1.82 17.76 6.33
C GLY A 220 3.13 18.20 6.99
N LYS A 221 3.36 17.82 8.25
CA LYS A 221 4.52 18.22 9.06
C LYS A 221 5.27 17.01 9.61
N THR A 222 4.54 16.01 10.08
CA THR A 222 5.13 14.84 10.73
C THR A 222 5.58 13.83 9.68
N VAL A 223 6.84 13.41 9.80
CA VAL A 223 7.50 12.51 8.86
C VAL A 223 8.22 11.42 9.63
N GLU A 224 8.12 10.18 9.15
CA GLU A 224 8.94 9.06 9.59
C GLU A 224 9.69 8.50 8.37
N ALA A 225 11.00 8.32 8.50
CA ALA A 225 11.86 7.85 7.41
C ALA A 225 12.54 6.55 7.82
N GLU A 226 12.45 5.54 6.97
CA GLU A 226 13.02 4.21 7.17
C GLU A 226 13.67 3.69 5.88
N ALA A 227 14.49 2.63 6.02
CA ALA A 227 14.86 1.82 4.88
C ALA A 227 13.63 1.05 4.38
N ALA A 228 13.47 0.91 3.06
CA ALA A 228 12.33 0.16 2.52
C ALA A 228 12.42 -1.37 2.77
N HIS A 229 13.61 -1.89 3.06
CA HIS A 229 13.87 -3.31 3.28
C HIS A 229 13.83 -3.73 4.75
N GLY A 230 13.64 -5.02 5.00
CA GLY A 230 13.70 -5.60 6.34
C GLY A 230 15.13 -5.80 6.86
N THR A 231 15.27 -6.58 7.94
CA THR A 231 16.52 -6.80 8.67
C THR A 231 17.57 -7.68 7.96
N VAL A 232 17.38 -7.99 6.67
CA VAL A 232 18.30 -8.80 5.84
C VAL A 232 18.73 -10.09 6.55
N THR A 233 17.77 -10.83 7.13
CA THR A 233 18.03 -11.97 8.04
C THR A 233 19.01 -13.00 7.45
N ARG A 234 18.98 -13.23 6.14
CA ARG A 234 19.93 -14.14 5.46
C ARG A 234 21.39 -13.72 5.68
N HIS A 235 21.71 -12.44 5.51
CA HIS A 235 23.07 -11.93 5.70
C HIS A 235 23.43 -11.94 7.19
N TYR A 236 22.48 -11.64 8.07
CA TYR A 236 22.70 -11.75 9.52
C TYR A 236 23.11 -13.18 9.95
N ARG A 237 22.54 -14.22 9.34
CA ARG A 237 22.97 -15.61 9.60
C ARG A 237 24.38 -15.92 9.13
N MET A 238 24.81 -15.34 8.01
CA MET A 238 26.19 -15.47 7.52
C MET A 238 27.17 -14.78 8.47
N TYR A 239 26.82 -13.56 8.90
CA TYR A 239 27.58 -12.82 9.92
C TYR A 239 27.73 -13.61 11.22
N GLN A 240 26.67 -14.23 11.74
CA GLN A 240 26.72 -15.07 12.95
C GLN A 240 27.67 -16.28 12.81
N GLN A 241 27.96 -16.73 11.58
CA GLN A 241 28.91 -17.82 11.30
C GLN A 241 30.35 -17.30 11.07
N GLY A 242 30.61 -16.00 11.23
CA GLY A 242 31.90 -15.38 10.91
C GLY A 242 32.19 -15.31 9.42
N LYS A 243 31.18 -15.48 8.55
CA LYS A 243 31.33 -15.37 7.09
C LYS A 243 31.20 -13.91 6.66
N GLU A 244 31.90 -13.57 5.58
CA GLU A 244 31.78 -12.24 4.96
C GLU A 244 30.36 -11.99 4.44
N THR A 245 29.94 -10.72 4.48
CA THR A 245 28.65 -10.26 3.98
C THR A 245 28.81 -9.00 3.15
N SER A 246 28.06 -8.88 2.05
CA SER A 246 27.98 -7.66 1.23
C SER A 246 26.55 -7.11 1.29
N THR A 247 26.25 -6.43 2.39
CA THR A 247 24.93 -5.80 2.63
C THR A 247 25.02 -4.32 2.28
N ASN A 248 24.12 -3.83 1.44
CA ASN A 248 24.03 -2.40 1.11
C ASN A 248 23.49 -1.63 2.34
N PRO A 249 24.22 -0.64 2.90
CA PRO A 249 23.82 0.10 4.09
C PRO A 249 22.72 1.14 3.84
#